data_AF-A0A7K8Y476-F1
#
_entry.id   AF-A0A7K8Y476-F1
#
_cell.length_a   1.000
_cell.length_b   1.000
_cell.length_c   1.000
_cell.angle_alpha   90.00
_cell.angle_beta   90.00
_cell.angle_gamma   90.00
#
_symmetry.space_group_name_H-M   'P 1'
#
loop_
_entity.id
_entity.type
_entity.pdbx_description
1 polymer ?
#
loop_
_entity_poly.entity_id
_entity_poly.type
_entity_poly.pdbx_seq_one_letter_code
_entity_poly.pdbx_strand_id
1 'polypeptide(L)'
;VSLQRLKAAVHYTVGCLCEDVAEDKAMQFSKQSIAAISEVTFRQCETFAKDLEMFARHAKRSTVTTEDVKLLARRSSSLLKYITQKSEELAASNMEQKEKKKKKSGAAKGRRISEEQEAAVTESEDSNMA
;
A
#
# COMPACT_ATOMS: atom_id res chain seq x y z
N VAL A 1 -0.97 1.35 21.65
CA VAL A 1 -1.18 2.63 20.93
C VAL A 1 -2.34 3.36 21.62
N SER A 2 -2.17 4.59 22.09
CA SER A 2 -3.30 5.30 22.73
C SER A 2 -4.26 5.86 21.67
N LEU A 3 -5.56 5.89 21.99
CA LEU A 3 -6.59 6.44 21.12
C LEU A 3 -6.29 7.91 20.76
N GLN A 4 -5.80 8.68 21.72
CA GLN A 4 -5.39 10.06 21.54
C GLN A 4 -4.26 10.22 20.53
N ARG A 5 -3.28 9.30 20.51
CA ARG A 5 -2.20 9.32 19.52
C ARG A 5 -2.72 9.08 18.10
N LEU A 6 -3.69 8.18 17.92
CA LEU A 6 -4.30 7.94 16.61
C LEU A 6 -5.11 9.15 16.15
N LYS A 7 -5.92 9.75 17.05
CA LYS A 7 -6.66 10.98 16.75
C LYS A 7 -5.73 12.12 16.35
N ALA A 8 -4.63 12.32 17.08
CA ALA A 8 -3.64 13.34 16.74
C ALA A 8 -2.99 13.11 15.37
N ALA A 9 -2.64 11.86 15.03
CA ALA A 9 -2.11 11.52 13.71
C ALA A 9 -3.13 11.78 12.59
N VAL A 10 -4.40 11.40 12.79
CA VAL A 10 -5.48 11.71 11.84
C VAL A 10 -5.66 13.21 11.68
N HIS A 11 -5.64 13.98 12.79
CA HIS A 11 -5.75 15.43 12.76
C HIS A 11 -4.64 16.09 11.95
N TYR A 12 -3.39 15.65 12.14
CA TYR A 12 -2.25 16.12 11.35
C TYR A 12 -2.46 15.91 9.86
N THR A 13 -2.79 14.67 9.43
CA THR A 13 -3.00 14.38 8.01
C THR A 13 -4.20 15.11 7.42
N VAL A 14 -5.29 15.26 8.19
CA VAL A 14 -6.44 16.07 7.77
C VAL A 14 -6.04 17.54 7.58
N GLY A 15 -5.20 18.08 8.46
CA GLY A 15 -4.63 19.42 8.31
C GLY A 15 -3.92 19.60 6.97
N CYS A 16 -2.97 18.72 6.66
CA CYS A 16 -2.24 18.77 5.38
C CYS A 16 -3.17 18.69 4.16
N LEU A 17 -4.15 17.76 4.18
CA LEU A 17 -5.11 17.65 3.07
C LEU A 17 -6.03 18.88 2.96
N CYS A 18 -6.39 19.51 4.08
CA CYS A 18 -7.13 20.76 4.07
C CYS A 18 -6.29 21.93 3.55
N GLU A 19 -4.98 21.94 3.78
CA GLU A 19 -4.05 22.92 3.20
C GLU A 19 -3.99 22.80 1.68
N ASP A 20 -3.81 21.58 1.14
CA ASP A 20 -3.84 21.32 -0.31
C ASP A 20 -5.14 21.85 -0.95
N VAL A 21 -6.29 21.56 -0.32
CA VAL A 21 -7.61 22.01 -0.80
C VAL A 21 -7.79 23.52 -0.66
N ALA A 22 -7.26 24.13 0.41
CA ALA A 22 -7.32 25.57 0.64
C ALA A 22 -6.58 26.34 -0.45
N GLU A 23 -5.39 25.86 -0.83
CA GLU A 23 -4.58 26.41 -1.92
C GLU A 23 -5.31 26.28 -3.26
N ASP A 24 -5.76 25.06 -3.60
CA ASP A 24 -6.48 24.77 -4.85
C ASP A 24 -7.75 25.61 -5.06
N LYS A 25 -8.41 25.98 -3.96
CA LYS A 25 -9.68 26.73 -3.97
C LYS A 25 -9.52 28.21 -3.60
N ALA A 26 -8.30 28.67 -3.35
CA ALA A 26 -8.01 30.03 -2.87
C ALA A 26 -8.90 30.45 -1.68
N MET A 27 -9.08 29.53 -0.73
CA MET A 27 -9.91 29.73 0.47
C MET A 27 -9.16 29.31 1.73
N GLN A 28 -9.73 29.54 2.92
CA GLN A 28 -9.09 29.19 4.19
C GLN A 28 -10.03 28.32 5.04
N PHE A 29 -9.46 27.34 5.75
CA PHE A 29 -10.18 26.57 6.76
C PHE A 29 -9.87 27.10 8.16
N SER A 30 -10.90 27.22 9.00
CA SER A 30 -10.68 27.50 10.41
C SER A 30 -10.09 26.29 11.13
N LYS A 31 -9.36 26.51 12.23
CA LYS A 31 -8.84 25.41 13.08
C LYS A 31 -9.95 24.50 13.59
N GLN A 32 -11.11 25.08 13.90
CA GLN A 32 -12.29 24.36 14.35
C GLN A 32 -12.88 23.49 13.24
N SER A 33 -12.91 23.97 12.00
CA SER A 33 -13.34 23.18 10.83
C SER A 33 -12.43 21.97 10.61
N ILE A 34 -11.10 22.16 10.66
CA ILE A 34 -10.13 21.06 10.53
C ILE A 34 -10.31 20.04 11.67
N ALA A 35 -10.49 20.51 12.90
CA ALA A 35 -10.78 19.64 14.05
C ALA A 35 -12.09 18.85 13.88
N ALA A 36 -13.14 19.48 13.38
CA ALA A 36 -14.42 18.82 13.12
C ALA A 36 -14.30 17.76 12.03
N ILE A 37 -13.60 18.04 10.92
CA ILE A 37 -13.35 17.08 9.85
C ILE A 37 -12.52 15.89 10.37
N SER A 38 -11.53 16.15 11.22
CA SER A 38 -10.72 15.12 11.86
C SER A 38 -11.58 14.18 12.73
N GLU A 39 -12.47 14.74 13.57
CA GLU A 39 -13.35 13.93 14.43
C GLU A 39 -14.41 13.16 13.62
N VAL A 40 -14.93 13.73 12.53
CA VAL A 40 -15.83 13.02 11.61
C VAL A 40 -15.10 11.86 10.94
N THR A 41 -13.91 12.11 10.40
CA THR A 41 -13.08 11.08 9.75
C THR A 41 -12.77 9.94 10.71
N PHE A 42 -12.38 10.26 11.96
CA PHE A 42 -12.07 9.26 12.96
C PHE A 42 -13.28 8.38 13.32
N ARG A 43 -14.47 8.98 13.49
CA ARG A 43 -15.71 8.22 13.72
C ARG A 43 -16.13 7.40 12.51
N GLN A 44 -15.91 7.92 11.31
CA GLN A 44 -16.23 7.21 10.06
C GLN A 44 -15.42 5.91 9.91
N CYS A 45 -14.18 5.87 10.41
CA CYS A 45 -13.37 4.65 10.43
C CYS A 45 -14.05 3.49 11.18
N GLU A 46 -14.80 3.76 12.25
CA GLU A 46 -15.52 2.72 12.98
C GLU A 46 -16.62 2.08 12.12
N THR A 47 -17.35 2.91 11.38
CA THR A 47 -18.39 2.44 10.45
C THR A 47 -17.75 1.63 9.32
N PHE A 48 -16.68 2.15 8.72
CA PHE A 48 -15.96 1.45 7.65
C PHE A 48 -15.38 0.11 8.13
N ALA A 49 -14.79 0.04 9.32
CA ALA A 49 -14.23 -1.19 9.85
C ALA A 49 -15.30 -2.28 10.01
N LYS A 50 -16.46 -1.92 10.60
CA LYS A 50 -17.59 -2.83 10.78
C LYS A 50 -18.14 -3.34 9.45
N ASP A 51 -18.34 -2.43 8.49
CA ASP A 51 -18.86 -2.79 7.17
C ASP A 51 -17.87 -3.71 6.41
N LEU A 52 -16.58 -3.39 6.42
CA LEU A 52 -15.55 -4.21 5.77
C LEU A 52 -15.46 -5.62 6.39
N GLU A 53 -15.52 -5.73 7.72
CA GLU A 53 -15.58 -7.01 8.41
C GLU A 53 -16.83 -7.81 7.97
N MET A 54 -17.99 -7.17 7.92
CA MET A 54 -19.23 -7.79 7.50
C MET A 54 -19.19 -8.26 6.04
N PHE A 55 -18.61 -7.49 5.13
CA PHE A 55 -18.45 -7.87 3.72
C PHE A 55 -17.53 -9.08 3.56
N ALA A 56 -16.37 -9.08 4.23
CA ALA A 56 -15.47 -10.22 4.21
C ALA A 56 -16.16 -11.47 4.78
N ARG A 57 -16.86 -11.34 5.91
CA ARG A 57 -17.60 -12.43 6.56
C ARG A 57 -18.73 -12.97 5.68
N HIS A 58 -19.45 -12.10 4.97
CA HIS A 58 -20.51 -12.51 4.03
C HIS A 58 -19.97 -13.43 2.93
N ALA A 59 -18.72 -13.19 2.49
CA ALA A 59 -18.01 -14.04 1.54
C ALA A 59 -17.23 -15.20 2.20
N LYS A 60 -17.50 -15.53 3.47
CA LYS A 60 -16.82 -16.58 4.25
C LYS A 60 -15.30 -16.39 4.37
N ARG A 61 -14.83 -15.15 4.37
CA ARG A 61 -13.43 -14.76 4.55
C ARG A 61 -13.23 -14.06 5.89
N SER A 62 -12.02 -14.16 6.46
CA SER A 62 -11.57 -13.38 7.61
C SER A 62 -10.67 -12.20 7.22
N THR A 63 -10.21 -12.17 5.98
CA THR A 63 -9.32 -11.14 5.45
C THR A 63 -10.07 -10.27 4.44
N VAL A 64 -10.04 -8.96 4.68
CA VAL A 64 -10.62 -7.93 3.79
C VAL A 64 -9.84 -7.87 2.48
N THR A 65 -10.55 -7.78 1.36
CA THR A 65 -9.99 -7.67 0.00
C THR A 65 -10.40 -6.37 -0.68
N THR A 66 -9.85 -6.10 -1.87
CA THR A 66 -10.21 -4.94 -2.69
C THR A 66 -11.68 -4.91 -3.07
N GLU A 67 -12.33 -6.08 -3.20
CA GLU A 67 -13.75 -6.16 -3.56
C GLU A 67 -14.64 -5.68 -2.41
N ASP A 68 -14.25 -5.92 -1.15
CA ASP A 68 -14.96 -5.39 0.02
C ASP A 68 -14.86 -3.86 0.08
N VAL A 69 -13.69 -3.30 -0.29
CA VAL A 69 -13.47 -1.84 -0.33
C VAL A 69 -14.24 -1.19 -1.49
N LYS A 70 -14.30 -1.83 -2.66
CA LYS A 70 -15.15 -1.38 -3.77
C LYS A 70 -16.62 -1.39 -3.38
N LEU A 71 -17.07 -2.44 -2.67
CA LEU A 71 -18.44 -2.53 -2.18
C LEU A 71 -18.75 -1.42 -1.16
N LEU A 72 -17.80 -1.03 -0.31
CA LEU A 72 -17.94 0.11 0.60
C LEU A 72 -18.21 1.43 -0.15
N ALA A 73 -17.58 1.63 -1.31
CA ALA A 73 -17.74 2.82 -2.14
C ALA A 73 -19.02 2.85 -3.00
N ARG A 74 -19.83 1.77 -3.00
CA ARG A 74 -20.94 1.55 -3.96
C ARG A 74 -22.01 2.64 -4.01
N ARG A 75 -22.17 3.43 -2.95
CA ARG A 75 -23.25 4.43 -2.84
C ARG A 75 -23.05 5.64 -3.75
N SER A 76 -21.83 5.87 -4.23
CA SER A 76 -21.50 6.96 -5.15
C SER A 76 -20.81 6.39 -6.38
N SER A 77 -21.39 6.60 -7.56
CA SER A 77 -20.86 6.09 -8.83
C SER A 77 -19.51 6.71 -9.17
N SER A 78 -19.33 8.01 -8.93
CA SER A 78 -18.05 8.70 -9.14
C SER A 78 -16.96 8.19 -8.19
N LEU A 79 -17.31 7.96 -6.92
CA LEU A 79 -16.38 7.41 -5.95
C LEU A 79 -16.01 5.95 -6.28
N LEU A 80 -16.99 5.12 -6.62
CA LEU A 80 -16.76 3.73 -7.02
C LEU A 80 -15.81 3.65 -8.22
N LYS A 81 -16.02 4.49 -9.24
CA LYS A 81 -15.14 4.58 -10.41
C LYS A 81 -13.71 4.95 -10.00
N TYR A 82 -13.56 5.99 -9.18
CA TYR A 82 -12.25 6.45 -8.72
C TYR A 82 -11.49 5.38 -7.91
N ILE A 83 -12.17 4.74 -6.95
CA ILE A 83 -11.58 3.68 -6.12
C ILE A 83 -11.21 2.45 -6.96
N THR A 84 -12.04 2.10 -7.94
CA THR A 84 -11.76 0.98 -8.85
C THR A 84 -10.49 1.24 -9.66
N GLN A 85 -10.37 2.44 -10.25
CA GLN A 85 -9.16 2.86 -10.96
C GLN A 85 -7.93 2.79 -10.05
N LYS A 86 -8.00 3.33 -8.83
CA LYS A 86 -6.88 3.27 -7.88
C LYS A 86 -6.50 1.83 -7.50
N SER A 87 -7.47 0.92 -7.40
CA SER A 87 -7.21 -0.50 -7.16
C SER A 87 -6.44 -1.15 -8.32
N GLU A 88 -6.73 -0.77 -9.56
CA GLU A 88 -6.06 -1.28 -10.76
C GLU A 88 -4.61 -0.76 -10.85
N GLU A 89 -4.41 0.54 -10.59
CA GLU A 89 -3.08 1.17 -10.51
C GLU A 89 -2.18 0.48 -9.46
N LEU A 90 -2.75 0.15 -8.28
CA LEU A 90 -2.06 -0.59 -7.24
C LEU A 90 -1.76 -2.05 -7.63
N ALA A 91 -2.66 -2.71 -8.36
CA ALA A 91 -2.43 -4.07 -8.85
C ALA A 91 -1.27 -4.11 -9.84
N ALA A 92 -1.21 -3.16 -10.79
CA ALA A 92 -0.15 -3.05 -11.78
C ALA A 92 1.22 -2.80 -11.12
N SER A 93 1.30 -1.80 -10.23
CA SER A 93 2.55 -1.46 -9.51
C SER A 93 3.07 -2.62 -8.65
N ASN A 94 2.18 -3.39 -8.02
CA ASN A 94 2.56 -4.58 -7.26
C ASN A 94 3.13 -5.71 -8.14
N MET A 95 2.63 -5.87 -9.37
CA MET A 95 3.19 -6.83 -10.33
C MET A 95 4.60 -6.41 -10.76
N GLU A 96 4.80 -5.15 -11.11
CA GLU A 96 6.11 -4.62 -11.49
C GLU A 96 7.16 -4.80 -10.37
N GLN A 97 6.78 -4.54 -9.11
CA GLN A 97 7.67 -4.76 -7.98
C GLN A 97 8.02 -6.24 -7.78
N LYS A 98 7.07 -7.15 -7.99
CA LYS A 98 7.32 -8.60 -7.93
C LYS A 98 8.27 -9.06 -9.03
N GLU A 99 8.13 -8.55 -10.25
CA GLU A 99 9.04 -8.86 -11.35
C GLU A 99 10.46 -8.33 -11.11
N LYS A 100 10.59 -7.10 -10.60
CA LYS A 100 11.89 -6.52 -10.21
C LYS A 100 12.56 -7.34 -9.10
N LYS A 101 11.81 -7.83 -8.11
CA LYS A 101 12.33 -8.74 -7.07
C LYS A 101 12.76 -10.10 -7.65
N LYS A 102 11.98 -10.70 -8.55
CA LYS A 102 12.33 -11.97 -9.22
C LYS A 102 13.60 -11.85 -10.08
N LYS A 103 13.77 -10.74 -10.82
CA LYS A 103 14.98 -10.45 -11.60
C LYS A 103 16.21 -10.28 -10.70
N LYS A 104 16.09 -9.58 -9.56
CA LYS A 104 17.19 -9.44 -8.59
C LYS A 104 17.59 -10.78 -7.94
N SER A 105 16.63 -11.62 -7.57
CA SER A 105 16.93 -12.96 -7.04
C SER A 105 17.49 -13.92 -8.09
N GLY A 106 17.06 -13.79 -9.36
CA GLY A 106 17.62 -14.56 -10.47
C GLY A 106 19.06 -14.19 -10.79
N ALA A 107 19.39 -12.90 -10.80
CA ALA A 107 20.76 -12.42 -11.00
C ALA A 107 21.72 -12.84 -9.86
N ALA A 108 21.24 -12.83 -8.61
CA ALA A 108 22.02 -13.31 -7.47
C ALA A 108 22.29 -14.82 -7.51
N LYS A 109 21.35 -15.63 -8.04
CA LYS A 109 21.55 -17.06 -8.24
C LYS A 109 22.49 -17.36 -9.41
N GLY A 110 22.43 -16.57 -10.49
CA GLY A 110 23.36 -16.66 -11.63
C GLY A 110 24.80 -16.34 -11.23
N ARG A 111 25.02 -15.33 -10.37
CA ARG A 111 26.36 -14.95 -9.88
C ARG A 111 27.01 -16.01 -8.99
N ARG A 112 26.23 -16.71 -8.15
CA ARG A 112 26.75 -17.81 -7.34
C ARG A 112 27.16 -19.03 -8.17
N ILE A 113 26.45 -19.31 -9.25
CA ILE A 113 26.77 -20.43 -10.16
C ILE A 113 28.05 -20.14 -10.95
N SER A 114 28.28 -18.88 -11.36
CA SER A 114 29.55 -18.51 -12.02
C SER A 114 30.75 -18.56 -11.07
N GLU A 115 30.60 -18.18 -9.80
CA GLU A 115 31.67 -18.23 -8.79
C GLU A 115 32.06 -19.68 -8.41
N GLU A 116 31.10 -20.61 -8.35
CA GLU A 116 31.38 -22.04 -8.13
C GLU A 116 32.03 -22.72 -9.36
N GLN A 117 31.73 -22.25 -10.57
CA GLN A 117 32.36 -22.77 -11.80
C GLN A 117 33.77 -22.22 -12.04
N GLU A 118 34.07 -20.97 -11.66
CA GLU A 118 35.44 -20.41 -11.75
C GLU A 118 36.39 -21.08 -10.75
N ALA A 119 35.94 -21.36 -9.53
CA ALA A 119 36.78 -22.02 -8.50
C ALA A 119 37.13 -23.47 -8.85
N ALA A 120 36.29 -24.17 -9.60
CA ALA A 120 36.55 -25.54 -10.05
C ALA A 120 37.56 -25.63 -11.21
N VAL A 121 37.81 -24.54 -11.94
CA VAL A 121 38.75 -24.52 -13.07
C VAL A 121 40.18 -24.19 -12.62
N THR A 122 40.36 -23.50 -11.49
CA THR A 122 41.69 -23.11 -10.98
C THR A 122 42.45 -24.22 -10.26
N GLU A 123 41.80 -25.34 -9.89
CA GLU A 123 42.47 -26.46 -9.20
C GLU A 123 43.06 -27.52 -10.14
N SER A 124 42.87 -27.42 -11.47
CA SER A 124 43.30 -28.46 -12.43
C SER A 124 44.60 -28.17 -13.20
N GLU A 125 45.26 -27.02 -13.03
CA GLU A 125 46.43 -26.65 -13.86
C GLU A 125 47.82 -26.76 -13.20
N ASP A 126 47.93 -27.20 -11.93
CA ASP A 126 49.24 -27.27 -11.24
C ASP A 126 49.79 -28.70 -11.11
N SER A 127 49.62 -29.53 -12.14
CA SER A 127 50.20 -30.87 -12.20
C SER A 127 50.73 -31.22 -13.60
N ASN A 128 51.63 -30.40 -14.14
CA ASN A 128 52.55 -30.87 -15.17
C ASN A 128 53.83 -30.01 -15.30
N MET A 129 54.81 -30.25 -14.43
CA MET A 129 56.23 -30.03 -14.72
C MET A 129 57.02 -31.08 -13.93
N ALA A 130 57.21 -32.23 -14.57
CA ALA A 130 58.26 -33.20 -14.25
C ALA A 130 59.26 -33.19 -15.40
#